data_AF-A0A7J5E8A0-F1
#
_entry.id   AF-A0A7J5E8A0-F1
#
_cell.length_a   1.000
_cell.length_b   1.000
_cell.length_c   1.000
_cell.angle_alpha   90.00
_cell.angle_beta   90.00
_cell.angle_gamma   90.00
#
_symmetry.space_group_name_H-M   'P 1'
#
loop_
_entity.id
_entity.type
_entity.pdbx_description
1 polymer ?
#
loop_
_entity_poly.entity_id
_entity_poly.type
_entity_poly.pdbx_seq_one_letter_code
_entity_poly.pdbx_strand_id
1 'polypeptide(L)'
;PQYLIIKKGEHGALLFGEGTVFSAPAYPLEDIFDPTGAGDAFAGGFTAYLHKTADLSFENLKRAVVYGSTMASFCVEKFSTKGLEKLSTLQIHDRFLEFKELSRFDDDVSI
;
A
#
# COMPACT_ATOMS: atom_id res chain seq x y z
N PRO A 1 -21.36 0.99 0.44
CA PRO A 1 -20.07 1.10 1.18
C PRO A 1 -19.77 2.57 1.47
N GLN A 2 -19.36 2.93 2.70
CA GLN A 2 -18.95 4.31 3.04
C GLN A 2 -17.57 4.67 2.45
N TYR A 3 -16.68 3.67 2.40
CA TYR A 3 -15.36 3.75 1.77
C TYR A 3 -15.26 2.67 0.70
N LEU A 4 -14.55 2.97 -0.40
CA LEU A 4 -14.25 2.03 -1.48
C LEU A 4 -12.77 2.11 -1.80
N ILE A 5 -12.11 0.96 -1.95
CA ILE A 5 -10.73 0.87 -2.44
C ILE A 5 -10.74 0.13 -3.77
N ILE A 6 -10.12 0.73 -4.80
CA ILE A 6 -9.85 0.08 -6.09
C ILE A 6 -8.34 -0.13 -6.19
N LYS A 7 -7.90 -1.39 -6.04
CA LYS A 7 -6.52 -1.79 -6.33
C LYS A 7 -6.38 -2.08 -7.82
N LYS A 8 -5.46 -1.40 -8.49
CA LYS A 8 -5.26 -1.46 -9.95
C LYS A 8 -4.01 -2.29 -10.31
N GLY A 9 -3.83 -3.45 -9.68
CA GLY A 9 -2.64 -4.28 -9.87
C GLY A 9 -1.35 -3.50 -9.61
N GLU A 10 -0.45 -3.49 -10.59
CA GLU A 10 0.81 -2.75 -10.63
C GLU A 10 0.66 -1.24 -10.84
N HIS A 11 -0.55 -0.71 -11.01
CA HIS A 11 -0.81 0.73 -11.20
C HIS A 11 -1.25 1.47 -9.93
N GLY A 12 -0.99 0.90 -8.75
CA GLY A 12 -1.29 1.49 -7.45
C GLY A 12 -2.74 1.24 -6.99
N ALA A 13 -3.23 2.09 -6.09
CA ALA A 13 -4.56 1.95 -5.50
C ALA A 13 -5.26 3.31 -5.32
N LEU A 14 -6.59 3.29 -5.40
CA LEU A 14 -7.44 4.46 -5.17
C LEU A 14 -8.35 4.20 -3.95
N LEU A 15 -8.42 5.16 -3.04
CA LEU A 15 -9.35 5.18 -1.91
C LEU A 15 -10.37 6.30 -2.12
N PHE A 16 -11.64 5.94 -2.08
CA PHE A 16 -12.78 6.84 -2.21
C PHE A 16 -13.50 6.95 -0.85
N GLY A 17 -13.78 8.18 -0.42
CA GLY A 17 -14.47 8.46 0.84
C GLY A 17 -14.55 9.96 1.13
N GLU A 18 -15.51 10.37 1.94
CA GLU A 18 -15.67 11.77 2.38
C GLU A 18 -15.72 12.81 1.22
N GLY A 19 -16.21 12.40 0.04
CA GLY A 19 -16.24 13.25 -1.15
C GLY A 19 -14.87 13.50 -1.79
N THR A 20 -13.84 12.77 -1.38
CA THR A 20 -12.46 12.90 -1.86
C THR A 20 -11.94 11.57 -2.43
N VAL A 21 -10.83 11.67 -3.17
CA VAL A 21 -10.09 10.52 -3.69
C VAL A 21 -8.64 10.63 -3.25
N PHE A 22 -8.12 9.57 -2.65
CA PHE A 22 -6.69 9.41 -2.39
C PHE A 22 -6.11 8.40 -3.38
N SER A 23 -4.96 8.74 -3.97
CA SER A 23 -4.24 7.86 -4.88
C SER A 23 -2.92 7.44 -4.23
N ALA A 24 -2.78 6.15 -3.93
CA ALA A 24 -1.50 5.56 -3.56
C ALA A 24 -0.71 5.20 -4.83
N PRO A 25 0.59 5.52 -4.89
CA PRO A 25 1.41 5.21 -6.05
C PRO A 25 1.58 3.70 -6.23
N ALA A 26 1.98 3.31 -7.43
CA ALA A 26 2.54 2.00 -7.68
C ALA A 26 3.96 1.93 -7.11
N TYR A 27 4.40 0.75 -6.67
CA TYR A 27 5.80 0.52 -6.34
C TYR A 27 6.54 0.01 -7.58
N PRO A 28 7.64 0.66 -7.99
CA PRO A 28 8.39 0.26 -9.17
C PRO A 28 9.16 -1.03 -8.87
N LEU A 29 8.62 -2.16 -9.32
CA LEU A 29 9.33 -3.43 -9.37
C LEU A 29 9.77 -3.68 -10.81
N GLU A 30 11.03 -4.10 -11.01
CA GLU A 30 11.52 -4.50 -12.34
C GLU A 30 10.75 -5.71 -12.88
N ASP A 31 10.54 -6.72 -12.03
CA ASP A 31 9.82 -7.95 -12.38
C ASP A 31 8.78 -8.33 -11.32
N ILE A 32 7.55 -8.59 -11.78
CA ILE A 32 6.48 -9.20 -10.98
C ILE A 32 6.58 -10.71 -11.20
N PHE A 33 6.93 -11.48 -10.16
CA PHE A 33 7.15 -12.91 -10.26
C PHE A 33 5.84 -13.71 -10.24
N ASP A 34 4.99 -13.47 -9.24
CA ASP A 34 3.69 -14.14 -9.09
C ASP A 34 2.64 -13.16 -8.54
N PRO A 35 1.64 -12.72 -9.33
CA PRO A 35 0.62 -11.78 -8.85
C PRO A 35 -0.39 -12.42 -7.89
N THR A 36 -0.39 -13.74 -7.73
CA THR A 36 -1.34 -14.47 -6.89
C THR A 36 -1.24 -14.03 -5.44
N GLY A 37 -2.38 -13.74 -4.81
CA GLY A 37 -2.44 -13.34 -3.39
C GLY A 37 -2.12 -11.87 -3.13
N ALA A 38 -1.73 -11.07 -4.13
CA ALA A 38 -1.43 -9.64 -3.94
C ALA A 38 -2.63 -8.84 -3.39
N GLY A 39 -3.85 -9.22 -3.77
CA GLY A 39 -5.09 -8.61 -3.24
C GLY A 39 -5.33 -8.95 -1.77
N ASP A 40 -5.13 -10.21 -1.38
CA ASP A 40 -5.30 -10.66 0.01
C ASP A 40 -4.18 -10.13 0.91
N ALA A 41 -2.94 -10.09 0.42
CA ALA A 41 -1.82 -9.46 1.12
C ALA A 41 -2.08 -7.95 1.34
N PHE A 42 -2.66 -7.27 0.34
CA PHE A 42 -3.12 -5.89 0.49
C PHE A 42 -4.18 -5.76 1.58
N ALA A 43 -5.23 -6.56 1.52
CA ALA A 43 -6.32 -6.51 2.50
C ALA A 43 -5.82 -6.83 3.92
N GLY A 44 -4.96 -7.84 4.07
CA GLY A 44 -4.33 -8.20 5.33
C GLY A 44 -3.46 -7.08 5.90
N GLY A 45 -2.59 -6.47 5.08
CA GLY A 45 -1.77 -5.34 5.50
C GLY A 45 -2.58 -4.11 5.89
N PHE A 46 -3.62 -3.80 5.12
CA PHE A 46 -4.57 -2.72 5.40
C PHE A 46 -5.28 -2.94 6.75
N THR A 47 -5.90 -4.10 6.96
CA THR A 47 -6.63 -4.41 8.18
C THR A 47 -5.70 -4.49 9.40
N ALA A 48 -4.50 -5.06 9.25
CA ALA A 48 -3.52 -5.11 10.33
C ALA A 48 -3.08 -3.71 10.77
N TYR A 49 -2.90 -2.77 9.84
CA TYR A 49 -2.55 -1.39 10.18
C TYR A 49 -3.65 -0.67 10.94
N LEU A 50 -4.92 -0.82 10.51
CA LEU A 50 -6.06 -0.26 11.22
C LEU A 50 -6.22 -0.86 12.62
N HIS A 51 -6.02 -2.17 12.76
CA HIS A 51 -6.06 -2.83 14.06
C HIS A 51 -4.97 -2.28 15.00
N LYS A 52 -3.73 -2.13 14.50
CA LYS A 52 -2.59 -1.61 15.28
C LYS A 52 -2.80 -0.18 15.76
N THR A 53 -3.47 0.64 14.95
CA THR A 53 -3.65 2.08 15.23
C THR A 53 -4.94 2.40 15.96
N ALA A 54 -5.93 1.50 15.90
CA ALA A 54 -7.28 1.70 16.44
C ALA A 54 -7.97 2.99 15.96
N ASP A 55 -7.60 3.46 14.77
CA ASP A 55 -8.10 4.69 14.16
C ASP A 55 -8.71 4.39 12.78
N LEU A 56 -9.97 4.74 12.59
CA LEU A 56 -10.72 4.57 11.34
C LEU A 56 -10.96 5.89 10.60
N SER A 57 -10.24 6.96 10.99
CA SER A 57 -10.26 8.24 10.29
C SER A 57 -9.82 8.09 8.84
N PHE A 58 -10.33 8.96 7.96
CA PHE A 58 -9.96 8.92 6.55
C PHE A 58 -8.45 9.12 6.31
N GLU A 59 -7.79 9.96 7.11
CA GLU A 59 -6.33 10.11 7.07
C GLU A 59 -5.60 8.82 7.44
N ASN A 60 -6.09 8.07 8.42
CA ASN A 60 -5.48 6.80 8.78
C ASN A 60 -5.80 5.69 7.76
N LEU A 61 -6.95 5.75 7.09
CA LEU A 61 -7.28 4.87 5.95
C LEU A 61 -6.29 5.07 4.79
N LYS A 62 -5.86 6.31 4.49
CA LYS A 62 -4.80 6.57 3.49
C LYS A 62 -3.51 5.83 3.85
N ARG A 63 -3.08 5.91 5.12
CA ARG A 63 -1.89 5.21 5.62
C ARG A 63 -2.04 3.69 5.54
N ALA A 64 -3.22 3.17 5.89
CA ALA A 64 -3.54 1.75 5.78
C ALA A 64 -3.48 1.25 4.33
N VAL A 65 -3.95 2.05 3.36
CA VAL A 65 -3.85 1.74 1.92
C VAL A 65 -2.39 1.65 1.48
N VAL A 66 -1.54 2.56 1.94
CA VAL A 66 -0.10 2.49 1.68
C VAL A 66 0.50 1.23 2.30
N TYR A 67 0.14 0.89 3.54
CA TYR A 67 0.63 -0.32 4.22
C TYR A 67 0.16 -1.62 3.54
N GLY A 68 -1.09 -1.67 3.06
CA GLY A 68 -1.57 -2.77 2.23
C GLY A 68 -0.78 -2.87 0.92
N SER A 69 -0.48 -1.74 0.29
CA SER A 69 0.34 -1.71 -0.93
C SER A 69 1.76 -2.21 -0.69
N THR A 70 2.35 -1.86 0.45
CA THR A 70 3.64 -2.41 0.94
C THR A 70 3.60 -3.93 1.03
N MET A 71 2.60 -4.51 1.69
CA MET A 71 2.50 -5.98 1.81
C MET A 71 2.28 -6.67 0.47
N ALA A 72 1.45 -6.08 -0.40
CA ALA A 72 1.26 -6.60 -1.75
C ALA A 72 2.55 -6.56 -2.59
N SER A 73 3.39 -5.53 -2.43
CA SER A 73 4.64 -5.42 -3.17
C SER A 73 5.62 -6.56 -2.84
N PHE A 74 5.68 -7.02 -1.58
CA PHE A 74 6.49 -8.18 -1.23
C PHE A 74 5.86 -9.50 -1.68
N CYS A 75 4.53 -9.60 -1.62
CA CYS A 75 3.81 -10.82 -2.03
C CYS A 75 4.16 -11.23 -3.45
N VAL A 76 4.29 -10.25 -4.36
CA VAL A 76 4.49 -10.52 -5.77
C VAL A 76 5.94 -10.81 -6.20
N GLU A 77 6.91 -10.62 -5.29
CA GLU A 77 8.34 -10.80 -5.58
C GLU A 77 8.74 -12.29 -5.69
N LYS A 78 7.92 -13.23 -5.19
CA LYS A 78 8.22 -14.67 -5.18
C LYS A 78 6.96 -15.50 -5.36
N PHE A 79 7.11 -16.76 -5.77
CA PHE A 79 6.01 -17.71 -5.91
C PHE A 79 5.19 -17.83 -4.61
N SER A 80 3.86 -17.70 -4.72
CA SER A 80 2.91 -17.87 -3.62
C SER A 80 3.31 -17.01 -2.39
N THR A 81 3.18 -17.55 -1.18
CA THR A 81 3.44 -16.81 0.07
C THR A 81 4.92 -16.58 0.37
N LYS A 82 5.85 -17.04 -0.48
CA LYS A 82 7.30 -17.03 -0.19
C LYS A 82 7.88 -15.64 -0.01
N GLY A 83 7.26 -14.63 -0.63
CA GLY A 83 7.63 -13.22 -0.43
C GLY A 83 7.33 -12.71 0.99
N LEU A 84 6.41 -13.35 1.70
CA LEU A 84 5.90 -12.89 3.00
C LEU A 84 6.49 -13.66 4.19
N GLU A 85 6.84 -14.94 4.02
CA GLU A 85 7.21 -15.88 5.11
C GLU A 85 8.39 -15.42 6.00
N LYS A 86 9.30 -14.61 5.47
CA LYS A 86 10.53 -14.19 6.18
C LYS A 86 10.68 -12.66 6.26
N LEU A 87 9.59 -11.91 6.11
CA LEU A 87 9.65 -10.46 6.21
C LEU A 87 9.90 -10.02 7.65
N SER A 88 10.92 -9.18 7.81
CA SER A 88 11.13 -8.46 9.07
C SER A 88 10.30 -7.18 9.12
N THR A 89 9.98 -6.73 10.32
CA THR A 89 9.32 -5.43 10.54
C THR A 89 10.12 -4.26 9.96
N LEU A 90 11.46 -4.37 9.95
CA LEU A 90 12.33 -3.35 9.36
C LEU A 90 12.11 -3.26 7.84
N GLN A 91 12.14 -4.38 7.12
CA GLN A 91 11.87 -4.40 5.67
C GLN A 91 10.49 -3.85 5.32
N ILE A 92 9.48 -4.19 6.13
CA ILE A 92 8.12 -3.66 5.93
C ILE A 92 8.11 -2.14 6.14
N HIS A 93 8.80 -1.66 7.19
CA HIS A 93 8.88 -0.23 7.47
C HIS A 93 9.62 0.54 6.38
N ASP A 94 10.76 0.03 5.92
CA ASP A 94 11.57 0.65 4.87
C ASP A 94 10.76 0.75 3.57
N ARG A 95 10.10 -0.34 3.14
CA ARG A 95 9.23 -0.34 1.96
C ARG A 95 8.04 0.61 2.11
N PHE A 96 7.46 0.72 3.30
CA PHE A 96 6.40 1.69 3.57
C PHE A 96 6.89 3.13 3.40
N LEU A 97 8.12 3.45 3.86
CA LEU A 97 8.73 4.75 3.65
C LEU A 97 9.01 5.02 2.17
N GLU A 98 9.50 4.02 1.44
CA GLU A 98 9.70 4.14 -0.02
C GLU A 98 8.39 4.51 -0.73
N PHE A 99 7.27 3.83 -0.43
CA PHE A 99 5.95 4.18 -0.96
C PHE A 99 5.52 5.61 -0.63
N LYS A 100 5.82 6.08 0.58
CA LYS A 100 5.49 7.45 1.01
C LYS A 100 6.29 8.46 0.18
N GLU A 101 7.58 8.24 -0.02
CA GLU A 101 8.43 9.14 -0.80
C GLU A 101 8.09 9.12 -2.30
N LEU A 102 7.58 8.01 -2.86
CA LEU A 102 7.11 7.95 -4.26
C LEU A 102 5.96 8.92 -4.59
N SER A 103 5.22 9.37 -3.58
CA SER A 103 4.14 10.36 -3.75
C SER A 103 4.56 11.78 -3.43
N ARG A 104 5.80 11.97 -2.96
CA ARG A 104 6.33 13.26 -2.55
C ARG A 104 6.99 13.92 -3.75
N PHE A 105 6.59 15.16 -4.02
CA PHE A 105 7.29 16.05 -4.93
C PHE A 105 7.59 17.34 -4.16
N ASP A 106 8.77 17.90 -4.37
CA ASP A 106 9.10 19.23 -3.88
C ASP A 106 8.69 20.23 -4.96
N ASP A 107 7.80 21.16 -4.60
CA ASP A 107 7.38 22.26 -5.46
C ASP A 107 8.18 23.51 -5.06
N ASP A 108 9.32 23.75 -5.70
CA ASP A 108 10.08 25.01 -5.61
C ASP A 108 9.42 26.08 -6.51
N VAL A 109 8.09 26.21 -6.44
CA VAL A 109 7.37 27.24 -7.17
C VAL A 109 7.14 28.42 -6.23
N SER A 110 8.07 29.36 -6.26
CA SER A 110 7.82 30.73 -5.79
C SER A 110 6.95 31.43 -6.83
N ILE A 111 5.64 31.50 -6.57
CA ILE A 111 4.72 32.41 -7.25
C ILE A 111 4.63 33.71 -6.44
#